data_AF-A0A4Q6BEG0-F1
#
_entry.id   AF-A0A4Q6BEG0-F1
#
_cell.length_a   1.000
_cell.length_b   1.000
_cell.length_c   1.000
_cell.angle_alpha   90.00
_cell.angle_beta   90.00
_cell.angle_gamma   90.00
#
_symmetry.space_group_name_H-M   'P 1'
#
loop_
_entity.id
_entity.type
_entity.pdbx_description
1 polymer ?
#
loop_
_entity_poly.entity_id
_entity_poly.type
_entity_poly.pdbx_seq_one_letter_code
_entity_poly.pdbx_strand_id
1 'polypeptide(L)' 'VTAGFVGVVKKDLLYTGDTVNTTARIRSVCHDVNESFVLSGAFMSDFEKPHGYKIKAIGRIELKGKVEWVKLYSMRFE' A
#
# COMPACT_ATOMS: atom_id res chain seq x y z
N VAL A 1 6.95 5.24 10.01
CA VAL A 1 6.22 6.44 9.52
C VAL A 1 6.41 7.53 10.55
N THR A 2 6.69 8.75 10.11
CA THR A 2 6.79 9.91 11.00
C THR A 2 5.62 10.84 10.69
N ALA A 3 4.95 11.33 11.73
CA ALA A 3 3.87 12.32 11.60
C ALA A 3 4.37 13.67 12.09
N GLY A 4 3.92 14.75 11.46
CA GLY A 4 4.29 16.11 11.86
C GLY A 4 3.38 17.16 11.22
N PHE A 5 3.49 18.41 11.69
CA PHE A 5 2.78 19.53 11.11
C PHE A 5 3.73 20.34 10.22
N VAL A 6 3.25 20.75 9.05
CA VAL A 6 3.96 21.64 8.14
C VAL A 6 3.16 22.92 7.92
N GLY A 7 3.85 24.06 7.82
CA GLY A 7 3.24 25.37 7.59
C GLY A 7 3.22 26.28 8.83
N VAL A 8 3.33 27.58 8.59
CA VAL A 8 3.39 28.60 9.66
C VAL A 8 2.01 29.17 9.97
N VAL A 9 1.26 29.58 8.93
CA VAL A 9 -0.07 30.19 9.06
C VAL A 9 -1.18 29.14 8.98
N LYS A 10 -1.07 28.20 8.03
CA LYS A 10 -1.96 27.05 7.91
C LYS A 10 -1.13 25.79 8.16
N LYS A 11 -1.37 25.14 9.30
CA LYS A 11 -0.69 23.91 9.67
C LYS A 11 -1.44 22.71 9.11
N ASP A 12 -0.78 21.93 8.27
CA ASP A 12 -1.30 20.68 7.73
C ASP A 12 -0.59 19.50 8.39
N LEU A 13 -1.37 18.47 8.76
CA LEU A 13 -0.82 17.21 9.28
C LEU A 13 -0.29 16.37 8.10
N LEU A 14 0.98 16.02 8.17
CA LEU A 14 1.71 15.27 7.17
C LEU A 14 2.23 13.95 7.75
N TYR A 15 2.20 12.91 6.93
CA TYR A 15 2.89 11.65 7.19
C TYR A 15 4.04 11.46 6.18
N THR A 16 5.22 11.09 6.66
CA THR A 16 6.39 10.82 5.83
C THR A 16 7.02 9.47 6.16
N GLY A 17 7.84 8.97 5.23
CA GLY A 17 8.63 7.76 5.38
C GLY A 17 8.35 6.70 4.33
N ASP A 18 9.13 5.63 4.37
CA ASP A 18 9.16 4.61 3.32
C ASP A 18 7.84 3.87 3.13
N THR A 19 7.07 3.68 4.21
CA THR A 19 5.74 3.06 4.12
C THR A 19 4.80 3.89 3.26
N VAL A 20 4.75 5.22 3.44
CA VAL A 20 3.89 6.13 2.66
C VAL A 20 4.30 6.11 1.19
N ASN A 21 5.61 6.18 0.93
CA ASN A 21 6.16 6.13 -0.42
C ASN A 21 5.89 4.77 -1.09
N THR A 22 6.02 3.67 -0.35
CA THR A 22 5.73 2.33 -0.83
C THR A 22 4.24 2.19 -1.17
N THR A 23 3.34 2.70 -0.34
CA THR A 23 1.89 2.70 -0.63
C THR A 23 1.56 3.50 -1.89
N ALA A 24 2.18 4.67 -2.09
CA ALA A 24 2.00 5.45 -3.31
C ALA A 24 2.45 4.67 -4.58
N ARG A 25 3.57 3.95 -4.50
CA ARG A 25 4.04 3.07 -5.58
C ARG A 25 3.10 1.87 -5.81
N ILE A 26 2.61 1.24 -4.75
CA ILE A 26 1.62 0.15 -4.87
C ILE A 26 0.34 0.66 -5.53
N ARG A 27 -0.11 1.87 -5.21
CA ARG A 27 -1.28 2.49 -5.84
C ARG A 27 -1.09 2.67 -7.35
N SER A 28 0.12 3.02 -7.82
CA SER A 28 0.38 3.05 -9.27
C SER A 28 0.25 1.67 -9.92
N VAL A 29 0.61 0.59 -9.22
CA VAL A 29 0.50 -0.79 -9.73
C VAL A 29 -0.95 -1.25 -9.84
N CYS A 30 -1.89 -0.72 -9.04
CA CYS A 30 -3.32 -1.05 -9.13
C CYS A 30 -3.87 -0.98 -10.57
N HIS A 31 -3.44 0.04 -11.33
CA HIS A 31 -3.83 0.21 -12.72
C HIS A 31 -3.28 -0.93 -13.59
N ASP A 32 -2.01 -1.27 -13.42
CA ASP A 32 -1.32 -2.29 -14.22
C ASP A 32 -1.91 -3.70 -14.00
N VAL A 33 -2.34 -3.99 -12.77
CA VAL A 33 -2.96 -5.28 -12.42
C VAL A 33 -4.48 -5.29 -12.58
N ASN A 34 -5.09 -4.16 -12.92
CA ASN A 34 -6.54 -3.97 -13.04
C ASN A 34 -7.34 -4.42 -11.79
N GLU A 35 -6.83 -4.08 -10.60
CA GLU A 35 -7.46 -4.41 -9.31
C GLU A 35 -7.70 -3.12 -8.51
N SER A 36 -8.92 -2.94 -8.00
CA SER A 36 -9.31 -1.73 -7.25
C SER A 36 -8.61 -1.62 -5.90
N PHE A 37 -8.30 -2.75 -5.26
CA PHE A 37 -7.60 -2.81 -3.98
C PHE A 37 -6.43 -3.78 -4.05
N VAL A 38 -5.24 -3.26 -3.71
CA VAL A 38 -4.00 -4.03 -3.64
C VAL A 38 -3.39 -3.86 -2.26
N LEU A 39 -2.98 -4.97 -1.66
CA LEU A 39 -2.38 -5.06 -0.33
C LEU A 39 -0.91 -5.47 -0.46
N SER A 40 -0.06 -4.92 0.40
CA SER A 40 1.33 -5.36 0.51
C SER A 40 1.42 -6.66 1.33
N GLY A 41 2.43 -7.47 1.05
CA GLY A 41 2.69 -8.67 1.85
C GLY A 41 3.06 -8.37 3.29
N ALA A 42 3.65 -7.19 3.55
CA ALA A 42 3.90 -6.72 4.90
C ALA A 42 2.60 -6.39 5.65
N PHE A 43 1.58 -5.88 4.97
CA PHE A 43 0.26 -5.70 5.58
C PHE A 43 -0.40 -7.06 5.86
N MET A 44 -0.28 -8.00 4.93
CA MET A 44 -0.87 -9.33 5.05
C MET A 44 -0.29 -10.21 6.17
N SER A 45 0.90 -9.92 6.69
CA SER A 45 1.47 -10.73 7.79
C SER A 45 0.67 -10.59 9.08
N ASP A 46 0.09 -9.41 9.30
CA ASP A 46 -0.59 -9.04 10.54
C ASP A 46 -2.10 -8.84 10.29
N PHE A 47 -2.54 -9.00 9.04
CA PHE A 47 -3.95 -8.87 8.66
C PHE A 47 -4.69 -10.17 8.93
N GLU A 48 -5.39 -10.22 10.07
CA GLU A 48 -6.39 -11.25 10.33
C GLU A 48 -7.53 -11.09 9.33
N LYS A 49 -7.74 -12.11 8.49
CA LYS A 49 -8.76 -12.13 7.44
C LYS A 49 -10.14 -11.81 8.03
N PRO A 50 -10.70 -10.62 7.78
CA PRO A 50 -12.06 -10.34 8.23
C PRO A 50 -13.03 -11.13 7.33
N HIS A 51 -14.16 -11.55 7.89
CA HIS A 51 -15.26 -12.08 7.09
C HIS A 51 -15.70 -11.03 6.04
N GLY A 52 -16.05 -11.47 4.83
CA GLY A 52 -16.55 -10.59 3.75
C GLY A 52 -15.51 -10.07 2.75
N TYR A 53 -14.30 -10.64 2.73
CA TYR A 53 -13.26 -10.28 1.75
C TYR A 53 -12.68 -11.50 1.05
N LYS A 54 -12.62 -11.46 -0.29
CA LYS A 54 -11.82 -12.37 -1.10
C LYS A 54 -10.44 -11.77 -1.33
N ILE A 55 -9.42 -12.44 -0.82
CA ILE A 55 -8.01 -12.07 -1.02
C ILE A 55 -7.36 -13.07 -1.97
N LYS A 56 -6.72 -12.56 -3.02
CA LYS A 56 -5.97 -13.36 -4.01
C LYS A 56 -4.52 -12.89 -4.07
N ALA A 57 -3.57 -13.81 -4.10
CA ALA A 57 -2.16 -13.47 -4.31
C ALA A 57 -1.96 -12.99 -5.76
N ILE A 58 -1.29 -11.85 -5.94
CA ILE A 58 -0.88 -11.34 -7.26
C ILE A 58 0.53 -11.86 -7.58
N GLY A 59 1.43 -11.85 -6.60
CA GLY A 59 2.82 -12.30 -6.76
C GLY A 59 3.83 -11.30 -6.22
N ARG A 60 5.08 -11.35 -6.70
CA ARG A 60 6.14 -10.39 -6.36
C ARG A 60 6.29 -9.40 -7.50
N ILE A 61 6.26 -8.11 -7.20
CA ILE A 61 6.39 -7.02 -8.18
C ILE A 61 7.52 -6.08 -7.74
N GLU A 62 8.33 -5.65 -8.70
CA GLU A 62 9.33 -4.61 -8.50
C GLU A 62 8.64 -3.26 -8.61
N LEU A 63 8.71 -2.47 -7.53
CA LEU A 63 8.08 -1.15 -7.52
C LEU A 63 9.02 -0.14 -8.16
N LYS A 64 8.48 0.77 -8.99
CA LYS A 64 9.28 1.81 -9.64
C LYS A 64 10.14 2.59 -8.65
N GLY A 65 11.45 2.59 -8.87
CA GLY A 65 12.42 3.27 -8.01
C GLY A 65 12.70 2.56 -6.67
N LYS A 66 12.39 1.26 -6.56
CA LYS A 66 12.77 0.40 -5.44
C LYS A 66 13.37 -0.90 -6.00
N VAL A 67 14.60 -1.23 -5.57
CA VAL A 67 15.33 -2.45 -6.02
C VAL A 67 14.71 -3.73 -5.44
N GLU A 68 13.98 -3.61 -4.34
CA GLU A 68 13.38 -4.76 -3.67
C GLU A 68 12.00 -5.10 -4.20
N TRP A 69 11.79 -6.40 -4.43
CA TRP A 69 10.50 -6.98 -4.74
C TRP A 69 9.54 -6.87 -3.56
N VAL A 70 8.29 -6.50 -3.85
CA VAL A 70 7.20 -6.48 -2.87
C VAL A 70 6.18 -7.54 -3.25
N LYS A 71 5.80 -8.41 -2.29
CA LYS A 71 4.67 -9.32 -2.46
C LYS A 71 3.38 -8.51 -2.46
N LEU A 72 2.48 -8.76 -3.40
CA LEU A 72 1.20 -8.08 -3.53
C LEU A 72 0.03 -9.06 -3.57
N TYR A 73 -1.12 -8.61 -3.08
CA TYR A 73 -2.38 -9.33 -3.03
C TYR A 73 -3.50 -8.41 -3.51
N SER A 74 -4.52 -8.94 -4.19
CA SER A 74 -5.74 -8.20 -4.47
C SER A 74 -6.81 -8.53 -3.44
N MET A 75 -7.68 -7.56 -3.18
CA MET A 75 -8.81 -7.70 -2.26
C MET A 75 -10.10 -7.28 -2.96
N ARG A 76 -11.15 -8.07 -2.81
CA ARG A 76 -12.51 -7.74 -3.26
C ARG A 76 -13.50 -8.00 -2.13
N PHE A 77 -14.50 -7.13 -2.03
CA PHE A 77 -15.63 -7.34 -1.15
C PHE A 77 -16.48 -8.50 -1.69
N GLU A 78 -16.97 -9.36 -0.80
CA GLU A 78 -17.99 -10.37 -1.14
C GLU A 78 -19.39 -9.77 -1.19
#